data_AF-A0A915YXC0-F1
#
_entry.id   AF-A0A915YXC0-F1
#
_cell.length_a   1.000
_cell.length_b   1.000
_cell.length_c   1.000
_cell.angle_alpha   90.00
_cell.angle_beta   90.00
_cell.angle_gamma   90.00
#
_symmetry.space_group_name_H-M   'P 1'
#
loop_
_entity.id
_entity.type
_entity.pdbx_description
1 polymer ?
#
loop_
_entity_poly.entity_id
_entity_poly.type
_entity_poly.pdbx_seq_one_letter_code
_entity_poly.pdbx_strand_id
1 'polypeptide(L)'
;MRNKKKKSLPTLPDNFTGNAISYYFSTYNINLNAYKVRRRYDLSGIREFRFGYRKAKRRYCKYQQSLRPRPPPIVEDKVIATNNSTQATFFSDKLILDFHRAHFAPRTPIQQQYPSTPEPDPLESIKDGDERPIRKPRKSRIKLPPTPGHDQ
;
A
#
# COMPACT_ATOMS: atom_id res chain seq x y z
N MET A 1 17.13 26.18 -3.52
CA MET A 1 16.78 24.91 -2.83
C MET A 1 17.99 24.44 -2.05
N ARG A 2 17.97 24.42 -0.71
CA ARG A 2 19.12 23.97 0.09
C ARG A 2 19.28 22.45 -0.05
N ASN A 3 20.33 22.01 -0.73
CA ASN A 3 20.67 20.58 -0.81
C ASN A 3 21.01 20.09 0.60
N LYS A 4 20.08 19.38 1.24
CA LYS A 4 20.36 18.72 2.51
C LYS A 4 21.41 17.63 2.24
N LYS A 5 22.58 17.74 2.86
CA LYS A 5 23.60 16.68 2.82
C LYS A 5 22.96 15.40 3.35
N LYS A 6 23.19 14.29 2.64
CA LYS A 6 22.75 12.97 3.14
C LYS A 6 23.59 12.61 4.36
N LYS A 7 23.00 11.87 5.29
CA LYS A 7 23.71 11.28 6.42
C LYS A 7 24.61 10.16 5.90
N SER A 8 25.78 9.98 6.48
CA SER A 8 26.54 8.75 6.29
C SER A 8 25.80 7.57 6.92
N LEU A 9 25.99 6.38 6.37
CA LEU A 9 25.63 5.16 7.07
C LEU A 9 26.60 4.93 8.24
N PRO A 10 26.16 4.21 9.29
CA PRO A 10 27.08 3.65 10.27
C PRO A 10 28.18 2.85 9.58
N THR A 11 29.44 2.99 10.02
CA THR A 11 30.55 2.26 9.39
C THR A 11 30.37 0.76 9.58
N LEU A 12 30.67 -0.02 8.53
CA LEU A 12 30.75 -1.47 8.64
C LEU A 12 32.01 -1.86 9.44
N PRO A 13 31.98 -2.97 10.19
CA PRO A 13 33.19 -3.52 10.81
C PRO A 13 34.26 -3.79 9.75
N ASP A 14 35.54 -3.56 10.07
CA ASP A 14 36.65 -3.71 9.10
C ASP A 14 36.72 -5.12 8.48
N ASN A 15 36.41 -6.15 9.27
CA ASN A 15 36.44 -7.55 8.82
C ASN A 15 35.06 -8.08 8.41
N PHE A 16 34.15 -7.21 7.98
CA PHE A 16 32.79 -7.61 7.61
C PHE A 16 32.76 -8.37 6.28
N THR A 17 32.51 -9.68 6.35
CA THR A 17 32.39 -10.58 5.19
C THR A 17 30.94 -10.91 4.82
N GLY A 18 29.97 -10.44 5.59
CA GLY A 18 28.55 -10.76 5.43
C GLY A 18 27.81 -9.91 4.38
N ASN A 19 26.49 -10.13 4.29
CA ASN A 19 25.60 -9.29 3.51
C ASN A 19 25.30 -7.98 4.26
N ALA A 20 25.70 -6.86 3.67
CA ALA A 20 25.53 -5.55 4.30
C ALA A 20 24.05 -5.23 4.55
N ILE A 21 23.16 -5.57 3.62
CA ILE A 21 21.70 -5.35 3.77
C ILE A 21 21.17 -6.03 5.02
N SER A 22 21.50 -7.30 5.22
CA SER A 22 21.06 -8.07 6.39
C SER A 22 21.63 -7.50 7.68
N TYR A 23 22.90 -7.07 7.66
CA TYR A 23 23.54 -6.44 8.82
C TYR A 23 22.87 -5.12 9.21
N TYR A 24 22.65 -4.19 8.27
CA TYR A 24 21.98 -2.93 8.60
C TYR A 24 20.52 -3.13 9.04
N PHE A 25 19.84 -4.12 8.48
CA PHE A 25 18.47 -4.44 8.87
C PHE A 25 18.41 -5.02 10.29
N SER A 26 19.28 -5.96 10.64
CA SER A 26 19.31 -6.57 11.97
C SER A 26 19.88 -5.64 13.05
N THR A 27 21.03 -5.02 12.79
CA THR A 27 21.77 -4.20 13.78
C THR A 27 21.14 -2.82 14.01
N TYR A 28 20.69 -2.16 12.94
CA TYR A 28 20.23 -0.76 13.01
C TYR A 28 18.76 -0.59 12.64
N ASN A 29 18.04 -1.66 12.32
CA ASN A 29 16.68 -1.61 11.76
C ASN A 29 16.60 -0.70 10.51
N ILE A 30 17.67 -0.67 9.71
CA ILE A 30 17.74 0.12 8.48
C ILE A 30 17.57 -0.82 7.29
N ASN A 31 16.38 -0.76 6.67
CA ASN A 31 16.15 -1.46 5.42
C ASN A 31 16.77 -0.68 4.24
N LEU A 32 17.96 -1.11 3.79
CA LEU A 32 18.64 -0.48 2.65
C LEU A 32 17.85 -0.52 1.34
N ASN A 33 16.97 -1.52 1.15
CA ASN A 33 16.08 -1.63 0.00
C ASN A 33 14.94 -0.60 0.02
N ALA A 34 14.65 0.00 1.17
CA ALA A 34 13.66 1.04 1.26
C ALA A 34 14.13 2.30 0.51
N TYR A 35 13.36 2.72 -0.50
CA TYR A 35 13.70 3.93 -1.28
C TYR A 35 13.80 5.21 -0.43
N LYS A 36 13.15 5.24 0.75
CA LYS A 36 13.24 6.33 1.72
C LYS A 36 14.62 6.41 2.39
N VAL A 37 15.31 5.28 2.59
CA VAL A 37 16.67 5.26 3.15
C VAL A 37 17.62 6.00 2.22
N ARG A 38 17.52 5.81 0.90
CA ARG A 38 18.31 6.57 -0.09
C ARG A 38 18.13 8.09 -0.09
N ARG A 39 17.03 8.59 0.46
CA ARG A 39 16.78 10.05 0.62
C ARG A 39 17.52 10.62 1.82
N ARG A 40 17.79 9.77 2.81
CA ARG A 40 18.33 10.18 4.11
C ARG A 40 19.81 9.83 4.23
N TYR A 41 20.23 8.72 3.63
CA TYR A 41 21.57 8.15 3.77
C TYR A 41 22.29 8.08 2.43
N ASP A 42 23.60 8.28 2.48
CA ASP A 42 24.49 7.93 1.39
C ASP A 42 24.81 6.43 1.42
N LEU A 43 24.58 5.76 0.29
CA LEU A 43 24.75 4.30 0.14
C LEU A 43 25.88 3.98 -0.85
N SER A 44 26.66 4.98 -1.24
CA SER A 44 27.79 4.87 -2.17
C SER A 44 28.83 3.83 -1.73
N GLY A 45 29.06 3.70 -0.42
CA GLY A 45 30.00 2.75 0.17
C GLY A 45 29.58 1.27 0.14
N ILE A 46 28.35 0.95 -0.29
CA ILE A 46 27.86 -0.43 -0.30
C ILE A 46 27.91 -1.00 -1.72
N ARG A 47 28.79 -1.99 -1.94
CA ARG A 47 28.99 -2.66 -3.24
C ARG A 47 27.70 -3.21 -3.85
N GLU A 48 26.82 -3.77 -3.04
CA GLU A 48 25.55 -4.37 -3.48
C GLU A 48 24.57 -3.34 -4.07
N PHE A 49 24.75 -2.05 -3.74
CA PHE A 49 23.75 -1.01 -3.96
C PHE A 49 24.03 -0.10 -5.17
N ARG A 50 24.37 -0.68 -6.32
CA ARG A 50 24.77 0.03 -7.56
C ARG A 50 23.72 0.93 -8.22
N PHE A 51 22.46 0.89 -7.79
CA PHE A 51 21.37 1.60 -8.48
C PHE A 51 21.10 3.01 -7.92
N GLY A 52 20.53 3.92 -8.72
CA GLY A 52 20.20 5.28 -8.25
C GLY A 52 18.88 5.37 -7.46
N TYR A 53 18.62 6.55 -6.88
CA TYR A 53 17.34 6.88 -6.23
C TYR A 53 16.13 6.64 -7.14
N ARG A 54 16.20 7.06 -8.41
CA ARG A 54 15.11 6.89 -9.38
C ARG A 54 14.72 5.41 -9.54
N LYS A 55 15.71 4.52 -9.66
CA LYS A 55 15.48 3.07 -9.81
C LYS A 55 14.90 2.46 -8.53
N ALA A 56 15.34 2.88 -7.34
CA ALA A 56 14.72 2.46 -6.08
C ALA A 56 13.26 2.92 -5.97
N LYS A 57 12.96 4.18 -6.28
CA LYS A 57 11.59 4.69 -6.24
C LYS A 57 10.68 3.91 -7.18
N ARG A 58 11.15 3.63 -8.41
CA ARG A 58 10.39 2.82 -9.39
C ARG A 58 10.09 1.41 -8.86
N ARG A 59 11.10 0.73 -8.29
CA ARG A 59 10.91 -0.61 -7.68
C ARG A 59 9.90 -0.56 -6.53
N TYR A 60 10.00 0.44 -5.65
CA TYR A 60 9.03 0.61 -4.56
C TYR A 60 7.61 0.84 -5.08
N CYS A 61 7.42 1.72 -6.08
CA CYS A 61 6.11 1.92 -6.69
C CYS A 61 5.55 0.62 -7.28
N LYS A 62 6.38 -0.17 -7.97
CA LYS A 62 5.98 -1.47 -8.53
C LYS A 62 5.56 -2.46 -7.43
N TYR A 63 6.33 -2.54 -6.34
CA TYR A 63 5.99 -3.36 -5.18
C TYR A 63 4.67 -2.92 -4.52
N GLN A 64 4.47 -1.61 -4.35
CA GLN A 64 3.22 -1.08 -3.81
C GLN A 64 2.02 -1.38 -4.73
N GLN A 65 2.23 -1.39 -6.05
CA GLN A 65 1.20 -1.80 -7.01
C GLN A 65 0.89 -3.30 -6.92
N SER A 66 1.88 -4.16 -6.70
CA SER A 66 1.63 -5.61 -6.53
C SER A 66 0.93 -5.95 -5.21
N LEU A 67 1.07 -5.11 -4.18
CA LEU A 67 0.31 -5.25 -2.94
C LEU A 67 -1.14 -4.78 -3.05
N ARG A 68 -1.49 -4.03 -4.10
CA ARG A 68 -2.89 -3.62 -4.28
C ARG A 68 -3.71 -4.85 -4.66
N PRO A 69 -4.87 -5.06 -4.01
CA PRO A 69 -5.80 -6.10 -4.44
C PRO A 69 -6.13 -5.86 -5.91
N ARG A 70 -6.07 -6.92 -6.72
CA ARG A 70 -6.55 -6.84 -8.10
C ARG A 70 -8.05 -6.53 -8.05
N PRO A 71 -8.55 -5.63 -8.89
CA PRO A 71 -9.99 -5.50 -9.05
C PRO A 71 -10.57 -6.87 -9.42
N PRO A 72 -11.72 -7.25 -8.85
CA PRO A 72 -12.37 -8.49 -9.24
C PRO A 72 -12.62 -8.47 -10.75
N PRO A 73 -12.56 -9.64 -11.43
CA PRO A 73 -12.93 -9.71 -12.83
C PRO A 73 -14.34 -9.15 -12.99
N ILE A 74 -14.51 -8.26 -13.98
CA ILE A 74 -15.83 -7.79 -14.39
C ILE A 74 -16.55 -9.01 -14.96
N VAL A 75 -17.50 -9.55 -14.20
CA VAL A 75 -18.43 -10.53 -14.73
C VAL A 75 -19.41 -9.74 -15.59
N GLU A 76 -19.27 -9.85 -16.90
CA GLU A 76 -20.31 -9.40 -17.81
C GLU A 76 -21.52 -10.30 -17.58
N ASP A 77 -22.62 -9.73 -17.07
CA ASP A 77 -23.91 -10.40 -17.05
C ASP A 77 -24.31 -10.66 -18.50
N LYS A 78 -24.02 -11.87 -18.98
CA LYS A 78 -24.57 -12.35 -20.24
C LYS A 78 -26.07 -12.47 -20.03
N VAL A 79 -26.81 -11.48 -20.51
CA VAL A 79 -28.26 -11.56 -20.67
C VAL A 79 -28.51 -12.75 -21.59
N ILE A 80 -28.93 -13.87 -21.01
CA ILE A 80 -29.42 -15.00 -21.78
C ILE A 80 -30.71 -14.50 -22.42
N ALA A 81 -30.71 -14.35 -23.75
CA ALA A 81 -31.94 -14.14 -24.48
C ALA A 81 -32.83 -15.36 -24.24
N THR A 82 -33.86 -15.20 -23.41
CA THR A 82 -34.93 -16.18 -23.24
C THR A 82 -35.67 -16.33 -24.57
N ASN A 83 -35.19 -17.25 -25.40
CA ASN A 83 -35.97 -17.82 -26.47
C ASN A 83 -36.99 -18.76 -25.82
N ASN A 84 -38.25 -18.35 -25.88
CA ASN A 84 -39.42 -19.07 -25.37
C ASN A 84 -39.57 -20.43 -26.07
N SER A 85 -38.81 -21.44 -25.63
CA SER A 85 -39.05 -22.84 -25.96
C SER A 85 -39.56 -23.54 -24.72
N THR A 86 -40.88 -23.62 -24.62
CA THR A 86 -41.62 -24.29 -23.56
C THR A 86 -41.46 -25.81 -23.68
N GLN A 87 -40.27 -26.36 -23.43
CA GLN A 87 -40.12 -27.80 -23.17
C GLN A 87 -39.03 -28.07 -22.13
N ALA A 88 -39.42 -28.79 -21.08
CA ALA A 88 -38.61 -29.45 -20.05
C ALA A 88 -38.08 -28.59 -18.87
N THR A 89 -39.00 -28.08 -18.05
CA THR A 89 -38.72 -27.56 -16.70
C THR A 89 -39.25 -28.54 -15.65
N PHE A 90 -38.57 -29.65 -15.29
CA PHE A 90 -39.03 -30.45 -14.12
C PHE A 90 -37.99 -31.26 -13.32
N PHE A 91 -36.67 -31.18 -13.54
CA PHE A 91 -35.74 -32.08 -12.80
C PHE A 91 -34.53 -31.46 -12.08
N SER A 92 -34.36 -30.14 -11.99
CA SER A 92 -33.13 -29.55 -11.38
C SER A 92 -33.34 -28.51 -10.28
N ASP A 93 -34.55 -27.96 -10.10
CA ASP A 93 -34.71 -26.75 -9.27
C ASP A 93 -34.62 -26.99 -7.76
N LYS A 94 -34.88 -28.22 -7.30
CA LYS A 94 -34.84 -28.54 -5.86
C LYS A 94 -33.42 -28.64 -5.31
N LEU A 95 -32.47 -29.12 -6.12
CA LEU A 95 -31.06 -29.26 -5.69
C LEU A 95 -30.34 -27.90 -5.68
N ILE A 96 -30.75 -26.97 -6.53
CA ILE A 96 -30.14 -25.63 -6.62
C ILE A 96 -30.55 -24.78 -5.41
N LEU A 97 -31.80 -24.88 -4.95
CA LEU A 97 -32.29 -24.10 -3.80
C LEU A 97 -31.61 -24.47 -2.48
N ASP A 98 -31.31 -25.76 -2.28
CA ASP A 98 -30.66 -26.25 -1.05
C ASP A 98 -29.17 -25.84 -0.98
N PHE A 99 -28.47 -25.78 -2.11
CA PHE A 99 -27.07 -25.35 -2.15
C PHE A 99 -26.90 -23.89 -1.73
N HIS A 100 -27.79 -22.99 -2.17
CA HIS A 100 -27.76 -21.58 -1.76
C HIS A 100 -28.15 -21.38 -0.29
N ARG A 101 -29.08 -22.19 0.24
CA ARG A 101 -29.49 -22.11 1.65
C ARG A 101 -28.35 -22.43 2.62
N ALA A 102 -27.47 -23.38 2.28
CA ALA A 102 -26.34 -23.75 3.13
C ALA A 102 -25.23 -22.67 3.15
N HIS A 103 -25.05 -21.92 2.05
CA HIS A 103 -24.00 -20.91 1.94
C HIS A 103 -24.27 -19.62 2.73
N PHE A 104 -25.55 -19.26 2.92
CA PHE A 104 -25.95 -18.05 3.64
C PHE A 104 -26.51 -18.30 5.04
N ALA A 105 -26.50 -19.55 5.51
CA ALA A 105 -26.87 -19.86 6.88
C ALA A 105 -25.90 -19.16 7.85
N PRO A 106 -26.38 -18.34 8.80
CA PRO A 106 -25.54 -17.75 9.83
C PRO A 106 -24.80 -18.86 10.58
N ARG A 107 -23.47 -18.86 10.52
CA ARG A 107 -22.68 -19.75 11.37
C ARG A 107 -22.95 -19.35 12.81
N THR A 108 -23.49 -20.25 13.61
CA THR A 108 -23.56 -20.08 15.07
C THR A 108 -22.15 -19.78 15.56
N PRO A 109 -21.91 -18.66 16.27
CA PRO A 109 -20.58 -18.37 16.77
C PRO A 109 -20.22 -19.46 17.77
N ILE A 110 -19.24 -20.29 17.41
CA ILE A 110 -18.52 -21.10 18.39
C ILE A 110 -17.90 -20.07 19.33
N GLN A 111 -18.33 -20.06 20.60
CA GLN A 111 -17.70 -19.26 21.63
C GLN A 111 -16.25 -19.76 21.79
N GLN A 112 -15.33 -19.15 21.06
CA GLN A 112 -13.92 -19.28 21.34
C GLN A 112 -13.68 -18.51 22.63
N GLN A 113 -13.47 -19.24 23.73
CA GLN A 113 -12.93 -18.68 24.96
C GLN A 113 -11.51 -18.16 24.65
N TYR A 114 -11.41 -16.87 24.38
CA TYR A 114 -10.14 -16.18 24.38
C TYR A 114 -9.67 -16.02 25.83
N PRO A 115 -8.38 -16.23 26.14
CA PRO A 115 -7.83 -15.81 27.43
C PRO A 115 -8.03 -14.30 27.59
N SER A 116 -8.40 -13.88 28.79
CA SER A 116 -8.68 -12.49 29.15
C SER A 116 -7.48 -11.58 28.82
N THR A 117 -7.77 -10.46 28.17
CA THR A 117 -6.83 -9.35 27.95
C THR A 117 -6.25 -8.90 29.29
N PRO A 118 -4.92 -8.81 29.47
CA PRO A 118 -4.34 -8.19 30.66
C PRO A 118 -4.69 -6.69 30.70
N GLU A 119 -4.88 -6.16 31.90
CA GLU A 119 -5.22 -4.74 32.09
C GLU A 119 -4.17 -3.82 31.45
N PRO A 120 -4.60 -2.74 30.77
CA PRO A 120 -3.67 -1.75 30.27
C PRO A 120 -3.09 -0.94 31.43
N ASP A 121 -1.76 -0.84 31.47
CA ASP A 121 -1.04 0.06 32.37
C ASP A 121 -1.53 1.52 32.21
N PRO A 122 -1.61 2.30 33.29
CA PRO A 122 -2.04 3.69 33.24
C PRO A 122 -0.89 4.57 32.72
N LEU A 123 -0.72 4.59 31.39
CA LEU A 123 0.13 5.58 30.72
C LEU A 123 -0.72 6.56 29.91
N GLU A 124 -0.80 7.77 30.47
CA GLU A 124 -0.97 9.07 29.81
C GLU A 124 -2.01 9.14 28.68
N SER A 125 -3.19 9.68 29.02
CA SER A 125 -4.21 10.16 28.09
C SER A 125 -3.60 11.21 27.14
N ILE A 126 -3.24 10.79 25.93
CA ILE A 126 -2.91 11.72 24.85
C ILE A 126 -4.22 12.39 24.45
N LYS A 127 -4.37 13.67 24.82
CA LYS A 127 -5.56 14.45 24.49
C LYS A 127 -5.76 14.50 22.97
N ASP A 128 -6.98 14.23 22.55
CA ASP A 128 -7.45 14.21 21.16
C ASP A 128 -7.64 15.64 20.62
N GLY A 129 -6.56 16.44 20.65
CA GLY A 129 -6.61 17.88 20.35
C GLY A 129 -5.54 18.39 19.39
N ASP A 130 -4.55 17.57 19.01
CA ASP A 130 -3.54 17.96 18.03
C ASP A 130 -4.07 17.74 16.60
N GLU A 131 -5.03 18.56 16.20
CA GLU A 131 -5.48 18.66 14.82
C GLU A 131 -4.28 18.93 13.91
N ARG A 132 -3.98 17.96 13.03
CA ARG A 132 -2.94 18.13 12.01
C ARG A 132 -3.36 19.24 11.06
N PRO A 133 -2.49 20.22 10.73
CA PRO A 133 -2.87 21.30 9.85
C PRO A 133 -3.27 20.76 8.47
N ILE A 134 -4.52 21.02 8.08
CA ILE A 134 -5.10 20.62 6.80
C ILE A 134 -4.28 21.23 5.66
N ARG A 135 -3.76 20.36 4.79
CA ARG A 135 -2.85 20.72 3.71
C ARG A 135 -3.59 21.55 2.65
N LYS A 136 -3.31 22.86 2.56
CA LYS A 136 -3.90 23.73 1.52
C LYS A 136 -3.52 23.27 0.10
N PRO A 137 -4.46 23.30 -0.87
CA PRO A 137 -4.17 22.99 -2.26
C PRO A 137 -3.23 24.03 -2.90
N ARG A 138 -2.35 23.59 -3.80
CA ARG A 138 -1.44 24.49 -4.52
C ARG A 138 -2.22 25.24 -5.60
N LYS A 139 -2.18 26.57 -5.59
CA LYS A 139 -2.72 27.41 -6.67
C LYS A 139 -1.91 27.13 -7.96
N SER A 140 -2.59 26.67 -9.02
CA SER A 140 -2.02 26.62 -10.36
C SER A 140 -1.92 28.04 -10.91
N ARG A 141 -0.81 28.35 -11.61
CA ARG A 141 -0.71 29.59 -12.38
C ARG A 141 -1.62 29.44 -13.59
N ILE A 142 -2.76 30.11 -13.59
CA ILE A 142 -3.55 30.34 -14.79
C ILE A 142 -2.68 31.23 -15.69
N LYS A 143 -2.33 30.74 -16.89
CA LYS A 143 -1.68 31.58 -17.90
C LYS A 143 -2.76 32.50 -18.46
N LEU A 144 -2.73 33.77 -18.10
CA LEU A 144 -3.56 34.78 -18.77
C LEU A 144 -2.96 35.06 -20.17
N PRO A 145 -3.79 35.32 -21.18
CA PRO A 145 -3.30 35.73 -22.49
C PRO A 145 -2.59 37.09 -22.38
N PRO A 146 -1.60 37.37 -23.25
CA PRO A 146 -0.96 38.69 -23.28
C PRO A 146 -1.97 39.75 -23.72
N THR A 147 -2.01 40.86 -22.98
CA THR A 147 -2.82 42.03 -23.31
C THR A 147 -2.36 42.62 -24.65
N PRO A 148 -3.25 43.00 -25.58
CA PRO A 148 -2.86 43.68 -26.81
C PRO A 148 -2.18 45.01 -26.50
N GLY A 149 -1.06 45.29 -27.17
CA GLY A 149 -0.32 46.54 -27.02
C GLY A 149 -1.11 47.74 -27.53
N HIS A 150 -0.78 48.92 -27.00
CA HIS A 150 -1.38 50.18 -27.42
C HIS A 150 -0.91 50.52 -28.85
N ASP A 151 -1.86 50.77 -29.74
CA ASP A 151 -1.60 51.31 -31.07
C ASP A 151 -1.08 52.76 -30.93
N GLN A 152 -0.08 53.11 -31.74
CA GLN A 152 0.45 54.47 -31.87
C GLN A 152 -0.46 55.35 -32.72
#